data_AF-A0A3M1Z6U6-F1
#
_entry.id   AF-A0A3M1Z6U6-F1
#
_cell.length_a   1.000
_cell.length_b   1.000
_cell.length_c   1.000
_cell.angle_alpha   90.00
_cell.angle_beta   90.00
_cell.angle_gamma   90.00
#
_symmetry.space_group_name_H-M   'P 1'
#
loop_
_entity.id
_entity.type
_entity.pdbx_description
1 polymer ?
#
loop_
_entity_poly.entity_id
_entity_poly.type
_entity_poly.pdbx_seq_one_letter_code
_entity_poly.pdbx_strand_id
1 'polypeptide(L)' 'RAVLEQFANSNPARFKSIKVRFARHVFPGETLITEMWQESENLILFKTKVKERDEYTITNAAIELQ' A
#
# COMPACT_ATOMS: atom_id res chain seq x y z
N ARG A 1 4.67 6.38 1.87
CA ARG A 1 4.96 6.75 3.28
C ARG A 1 3.89 6.24 4.25
N ALA A 2 2.60 6.25 3.89
CA ALA A 2 1.49 5.75 4.71
C ALA A 2 1.74 4.42 5.44
N VAL A 3 2.24 3.38 4.77
CA VAL A 3 2.47 2.08 5.43
C VAL A 3 3.58 2.14 6.50
N LEU A 4 4.65 2.91 6.26
CA LEU A 4 5.76 3.04 7.21
C LEU A 4 5.36 3.87 8.45
N GLU A 5 4.51 4.87 8.28
CA GLU A 5 3.99 5.68 9.38
C GLU A 5 3.03 4.87 10.25
N GLN A 6 2.18 4.04 9.62
CA GLN A 6 1.12 3.34 10.32
C GLN A 6 1.56 2.00 10.93
N PHE A 7 2.52 1.31 10.30
CA PHE A 7 2.93 -0.04 10.74
C PHE A 7 4.39 -0.17 11.14
N ALA A 8 5.28 0.75 10.72
CA ALA A 8 6.71 0.64 11.00
C ALA A 8 7.23 1.69 12.00
N ASN A 9 6.36 2.52 12.60
CA ASN A 9 6.75 3.60 13.53
C ASN A 9 7.85 4.50 12.94
N SER A 10 7.81 4.74 11.62
CA SER A 10 8.84 5.44 10.84
C SER A 10 10.23 4.80 10.81
N ASN A 11 10.37 3.52 11.19
CA ASN A 11 11.64 2.79 11.09
C ASN A 11 11.74 2.01 9.76
N PRO A 12 12.50 2.50 8.77
CA PRO A 12 12.67 1.83 7.48
C PRO A 12 13.43 0.50 7.60
N ALA A 13 14.12 0.22 8.71
CA ALA A 13 14.87 -1.02 8.90
C ALA A 13 13.97 -2.27 9.07
N ARG A 14 12.69 -2.10 9.42
CA ARG A 14 11.72 -3.20 9.50
C ARG A 14 11.12 -3.59 8.15
N PHE A 15 11.42 -2.83 7.10
CA PHE A 15 10.87 -3.08 5.77
C PHE A 15 11.71 -4.14 5.05
N LYS A 16 11.19 -5.38 4.95
CA LYS A 16 11.91 -6.48 4.33
C LYS A 16 11.70 -6.52 2.82
N SER A 17 10.45 -6.51 2.40
CA SER A 17 10.09 -6.59 0.99
C SER A 17 8.73 -5.96 0.73
N ILE A 18 8.56 -5.43 -0.47
CA ILE A 18 7.27 -4.94 -0.96
C ILE A 18 7.02 -5.52 -2.34
N LYS A 19 5.85 -6.13 -2.47
CA LYS A 19 5.33 -6.66 -3.72
C LYS A 19 4.09 -5.85 -4.05
N VAL A 20 4.07 -5.22 -5.21
CA VAL A 20 2.92 -4.45 -5.68
C VAL A 20 2.61 -4.83 -7.11
N ARG A 21 1.33 -4.80 -7.48
CA ARG A 21 0.91 -4.86 -8.88
C ARG A 21 0.18 -3.58 -9.26
N PHE A 22 0.79 -2.84 -10.17
CA PHE A 22 0.15 -1.72 -10.86
C PHE A 22 -0.81 -2.28 -11.90
N ALA A 23 -2.11 -2.19 -11.61
CA ALA A 23 -3.16 -2.67 -12.50
C ALA A 23 -3.58 -1.62 -13.52
N ARG A 24 -3.52 -0.33 -13.14
CA ARG A 24 -3.97 0.79 -13.98
C ARG A 24 -3.07 2.02 -13.82
N HIS A 25 -3.20 2.94 -14.76
CA HIS A 25 -2.55 4.24 -14.73
C HIS A 25 -3.23 5.19 -13.74
N VAL A 26 -2.47 6.15 -13.21
CA VAL A 26 -2.93 7.17 -12.28
C VAL A 26 -2.60 8.54 -12.86
N PHE A 27 -3.53 9.48 -12.82
CA PHE A 27 -3.29 10.85 -13.26
C PHE A 27 -2.83 11.74 -12.10
N PRO A 28 -1.88 12.66 -12.34
CA PRO A 28 -1.46 13.61 -11.34
C PRO A 28 -2.61 14.57 -10.99
N GLY A 29 -2.95 14.65 -9.70
CA GLY A 29 -4.09 15.43 -9.19
C GLY A 29 -5.25 14.57 -8.69
N GLU A 30 -5.30 13.29 -9.08
CA GLU A 30 -6.32 12.37 -8.59
C GLU A 30 -6.11 11.99 -7.11
N THR A 31 -7.21 11.85 -6.38
CA THR A 31 -7.14 11.40 -4.98
C THR A 31 -7.02 9.89 -4.87
N LEU A 32 -5.90 9.42 -4.32
CA LEU A 32 -5.65 8.01 -4.06
C LEU A 32 -6.09 7.63 -2.64
N ILE A 33 -7.02 6.68 -2.55
CA ILE A 33 -7.42 6.06 -1.29
C ILE A 33 -6.60 4.78 -1.14
N THR A 34 -5.75 4.73 -0.10
CA THR A 34 -4.97 3.54 0.22
C THR A 34 -5.62 2.83 1.39
N GLU A 35 -6.02 1.59 1.16
CA GLU A 35 -6.58 0.71 2.17
C GLU A 35 -5.52 -0.31 2.55
N MET A 36 -5.30 -0.49 3.85
CA MET A 36 -4.25 -1.34 4.39
C MET A 36 -4.88 -2.30 5.40
N TRP A 37 -4.46 -3.56 5.36
CA TRP A 37 -4.92 -4.64 6.24
C TRP A 37 -3.69 -5.37 6.77
N GLN A 38 -3.64 -5.56 8.07
CA GLN A 38 -2.60 -6.34 8.71
C GLN A 38 -3.08 -7.78 8.83
N GLU A 39 -2.50 -8.67 8.02
CA GLU A 39 -2.80 -10.11 8.10
C GLU A 39 -1.97 -10.78 9.21
N SER A 40 -0.78 -10.27 9.50
CA SER A 40 0.12 -10.79 10.54
C SER A 40 1.08 -9.71 11.01
N GLU A 41 1.84 -9.96 12.09
CA GLU A 41 2.89 -9.02 12.57
C GLU A 41 3.91 -8.68 11.47
N ASN A 42 4.16 -9.62 10.57
CA ASN A 42 5.14 -9.49 9.50
C ASN A 42 4.53 -9.35 8.10
N LEU A 43 3.20 -9.37 7.94
CA LEU A 43 2.55 -9.33 6.63
C LEU A 43 1.41 -8.31 6.60
N ILE A 44 1.54 -7.31 5.74
CA ILE A 44 0.56 -6.24 5.56
C ILE A 44 0.12 -6.25 4.10
N LEU A 45 -1.17 -6.47 3.87
CA LEU A 45 -1.78 -6.32 2.56
C LEU A 45 -2.22 -4.87 2.39
N PHE A 46 -2.10 -4.33 1.18
CA PHE A 46 -2.68 -3.04 0.86
C PHE A 46 -3.22 -3.01 -0.56
N LYS A 47 -4.17 -2.10 -0.78
CA LYS A 47 -4.73 -1.79 -2.10
C LYS A 47 -4.89 -0.29 -2.21
N THR A 48 -4.77 0.22 -3.42
CA THR A 48 -4.99 1.64 -3.69
C THR A 48 -6.01 1.78 -4.78
N LYS A 49 -7.02 2.62 -4.52
CA LYS A 49 -8.05 2.99 -5.48
C LYS A 49 -8.06 4.48 -5.74
N VAL A 50 -8.49 4.86 -6.94
CA VAL A 50 -8.70 6.25 -7.32
C VAL A 50 -10.10 6.67 -6.89
N LYS A 51 -10.23 7.69 -6.06
CA LYS A 51 -11.54 8.15 -5.54
C LYS A 51 -12.47 8.65 -6.65
N GLU A 52 -11.93 9.35 -7.64
CA GLU A 52 -12.73 9.93 -8.73
C GLU A 52 -13.28 8.89 -9.70
N ARG A 53 -12.58 7.78 -9.87
CA ARG A 53 -12.95 6.72 -10.84
C ARG A 53 -13.50 5.46 -10.18
N ASP A 54 -13.37 5.37 -8.85
CA ASP A 54 -13.58 4.15 -8.04
C ASP A 54 -12.90 2.91 -8.65
N GLU A 55 -11.75 3.12 -9.29
CA GLU A 55 -10.96 2.09 -9.93
C GLU A 55 -9.73 1.74 -9.10
N TYR A 56 -9.44 0.45 -8.95
CA TYR A 56 -8.22 -0.01 -8.29
C TYR A 56 -7.00 0.16 -9.19
N THR A 57 -6.08 1.04 -8.78
CA THR A 57 -4.80 1.29 -9.46
C THR A 57 -3.70 0.38 -8.96
N ILE A 58 -3.66 0.12 -7.65
CA ILE A 58 -2.74 -0.85 -7.04
C ILE A 58 -3.56 -2.00 -6.49
N THR A 59 -3.29 -3.20 -6.99
CA THR A 59 -3.96 -4.43 -6.59
C THR A 59 -2.93 -5.45 -6.11
N ASN A 60 -3.37 -6.40 -5.29
CA ASN A 60 -2.55 -7.51 -4.80
C ASN A 60 -1.18 -7.08 -4.24
N ALA A 61 -1.19 -6.02 -3.41
CA ALA A 61 0.03 -5.51 -2.82
C ALA A 61 0.23 -6.06 -1.41
N ALA A 62 1.45 -6.49 -1.12
CA ALA A 62 1.85 -7.10 0.13
C ALA A 62 3.21 -6.51 0.56
N ILE A 63 3.31 -6.19 1.84
CA ILE A 63 4.53 -5.74 2.50
C ILE A 63 4.88 -6.78 3.55
N GLU A 64 6.10 -7.29 3.45
CA GLU A 64 6.70 -8.16 4.44
C GLU A 64 7.58 -7.31 5.36
N LEU A 65 7.32 -7.36 6.65
CA LEU A 65 8.13 -6.74 7.70
C LEU A 65 9.06 -7.78 8.35
N GLN A 66 10.19 -7.31 8.88
CA GLN A 66 11.18 -8.10 9.62
C GLN A 66 11.31 -7.64 11.06
#